data_AF-A0A1Z1XBA0-F1
#
_entry.id   AF-A0A1Z1XBA0-F1
#
_cell.length_a   1.000
_cell.length_b   1.000
_cell.length_c   1.000
_cell.angle_alpha   90.00
_cell.angle_beta   90.00
_cell.angle_gamma   90.00
#
_symmetry.space_group_name_H-M   'P 1'
#
loop_
_entity.id
_entity.type
_entity.pdbx_description
1 polymer ?
#
loop_
_entity_poly.entity_id
_entity_poly.type
_entity_poly.pdbx_seq_one_letter_code
_entity_poly.pdbx_strand_id
1 'polypeptide(L)'
;MKIKNTPKLIIRSLPLIMAHSVKVYDTCVGCVKIYKVIKKGILLFTQCVRACPCDVLEMVPWDGCKNKKIASAPRTEDCIGCKRCETACPTDFLSIRVYLGAETTRSLGLAY
;
A
#
# COMPACT_ATOMS: atom_id res chain seq x y z
N MET A 1 2.07 27.01 6.99
CA MET A 1 1.58 26.15 8.09
C MET A 1 0.06 26.05 7.95
N LYS A 2 -0.47 25.04 7.23
CA LYS A 2 -1.91 24.90 6.96
C LYS A 2 -2.39 23.59 7.57
N ILE A 3 -3.13 23.75 8.67
CA ILE A 3 -3.83 22.74 9.46
C ILE A 3 -4.83 22.04 8.53
N LYS A 4 -4.68 20.72 8.32
CA LYS A 4 -5.66 19.90 7.59
C LYS A 4 -6.38 18.99 8.58
N ASN A 5 -7.67 19.29 8.77
CA ASN A 5 -8.76 18.45 9.26
C ASN A 5 -8.39 17.06 9.81
N THR A 6 -8.45 16.92 11.13
CA THR A 6 -8.73 15.66 11.81
C THR A 6 -10.23 15.56 12.09
N PRO A 7 -10.97 14.57 11.55
CA PRO A 7 -12.33 14.35 12.00
C PRO A 7 -12.30 13.66 13.38
N LYS A 8 -12.72 14.44 14.37
CA LYS A 8 -13.32 14.09 15.67
C LYS A 8 -13.20 12.63 16.12
N LEU A 9 -12.44 12.45 17.20
CA LEU A 9 -12.58 11.34 18.16
C LEU A 9 -14.05 11.19 18.57
N ILE A 10 -14.73 10.17 18.05
CA ILE A 10 -15.97 9.65 18.63
C ILE A 10 -15.67 8.25 19.14
N ILE A 11 -15.86 8.14 20.44
CA ILE A 11 -15.63 7.01 21.33
C ILE A 11 -16.59 5.89 20.90
N ARG A 12 -16.09 4.81 20.28
CA ARG A 12 -16.77 3.52 20.20
C ARG A 12 -15.86 2.46 20.83
N SER A 13 -16.29 2.00 21.99
CA SER A 13 -15.81 0.84 22.73
C SER A 13 -15.89 -0.43 21.88
N LEU A 14 -14.82 -0.79 21.19
CA LEU A 14 -14.53 -2.12 20.62
C LEU A 14 -13.00 -2.30 20.61
N PRO A 15 -12.48 -3.53 20.78
CA PRO A 15 -11.08 -3.73 21.16
C PRO A 15 -10.14 -3.10 20.14
N LEU A 16 -9.11 -2.42 20.62
CA LEU A 16 -8.01 -1.87 19.84
C LEU A 16 -7.17 -3.02 19.25
N ILE A 17 -7.72 -3.79 18.31
CA ILE A 17 -6.96 -4.74 17.50
C ILE A 17 -6.41 -3.91 16.34
N MET A 18 -5.23 -3.34 16.53
CA MET A 18 -4.54 -2.64 15.44
C MET A 18 -4.23 -3.63 14.34
N ALA A 19 -4.98 -3.61 13.24
CA ALA A 19 -4.62 -4.32 12.02
C ALA A 19 -3.21 -3.93 11.54
N HIS A 20 -2.65 -4.71 10.62
CA HIS A 20 -1.34 -4.40 10.06
C HIS A 20 -1.31 -2.98 9.48
N SER A 21 -0.16 -2.31 9.59
CA SER A 21 0.03 -0.96 9.05
C SER A 21 0.91 -1.02 7.81
N VAL A 22 0.41 -0.49 6.70
CA VAL A 22 1.18 -0.35 5.45
C VAL A 22 1.57 1.11 5.28
N LYS A 23 2.87 1.41 5.33
CA LYS A 23 3.40 2.75 5.09
C LYS A 23 3.98 2.84 3.69
N VAL A 24 3.52 3.83 2.93
CA VAL A 24 4.08 4.19 1.62
C VAL A 24 4.81 5.52 1.77
N TYR A 25 6.07 5.55 1.33
CA TYR A 25 6.93 6.74 1.41
C TYR A 25 6.92 7.51 0.08
N ASP A 26 7.31 8.78 0.15
CA ASP A 26 7.45 9.72 -0.97
C ASP A 26 8.51 9.31 -2.00
N THR A 27 9.43 8.43 -1.62
CA THR A 27 10.39 7.76 -2.52
C THR A 27 9.72 6.84 -3.55
N CYS A 28 8.42 6.57 -3.42
CA CYS A 28 7.65 5.82 -4.39
C CYS A 28 7.74 6.48 -5.76
N VAL A 29 8.25 5.78 -6.76
CA VAL A 29 8.38 6.32 -8.13
C VAL A 29 7.05 6.32 -8.91
N GLY A 30 5.97 5.79 -8.32
CA GLY A 30 4.68 5.66 -8.97
C GLY A 30 4.75 4.76 -10.19
N CYS A 31 4.94 3.44 -9.97
CA CYS A 31 5.28 2.40 -10.98
C CYS A 31 4.21 2.14 -12.07
N VAL A 32 3.60 3.18 -12.63
CA VAL A 32 2.66 3.10 -13.75
C VAL A 32 3.45 3.31 -15.03
N LYS A 33 4.18 2.27 -15.48
CA LYS A 33 4.55 2.19 -16.90
C LYS A 33 3.57 1.27 -17.62
N ILE A 34 2.58 1.91 -18.21
CA ILE A 34 1.75 1.41 -19.30
C ILE A 34 2.68 1.22 -20.51
N TYR A 35 2.82 -0.04 -20.95
CA TYR A 35 3.05 -0.46 -22.32
C TYR A 35 3.85 0.53 -23.21
N LYS A 36 5.17 0.67 -23.02
CA LYS A 36 6.03 1.02 -24.15
C LYS A 36 6.59 -0.29 -24.70
N VAL A 37 5.83 -0.87 -25.62
CA VAL A 37 6.19 -2.00 -26.48
C VAL A 37 7.43 -1.62 -27.31
N ILE A 38 8.61 -1.54 -26.70
CA ILE A 38 9.87 -1.34 -27.43
C ILE A 38 11.00 -2.14 -26.79
N LYS A 39 11.19 -3.33 -27.37
CA LYS A 39 12.49 -3.97 -27.69
C LYS A 39 13.52 -4.32 -26.61
N LYS A 40 13.28 -4.16 -25.30
CA LYS A 40 14.19 -4.72 -24.27
C LYS A 40 13.44 -5.19 -23.02
N GLY A 41 12.75 -6.34 -23.13
CA GLY A 41 12.55 -7.37 -22.08
C GLY A 41 12.39 -7.05 -20.59
N ILE A 42 11.95 -5.86 -20.14
CA ILE A 42 11.69 -5.60 -18.72
C ILE A 42 10.37 -4.82 -18.53
N LEU A 43 9.42 -5.46 -17.86
CA LEU A 43 8.03 -5.01 -17.74
C LEU A 43 7.80 -4.54 -16.29
N LEU A 44 8.15 -3.29 -15.99
CA LEU A 44 7.96 -2.69 -14.66
C LEU A 44 6.54 -2.11 -14.55
N PHE A 45 5.56 -3.00 -14.37
CA PHE A 45 4.16 -2.66 -14.13
C PHE A 45 3.96 -2.18 -12.67
N THR A 46 2.73 -1.84 -12.28
CA THR A 46 2.33 -1.49 -10.92
C THR A 46 2.48 -2.68 -9.96
N GLN A 47 3.72 -3.04 -9.62
CA GLN A 47 4.06 -4.32 -9.03
C GLN A 47 3.44 -4.49 -7.64
N CYS A 48 3.48 -3.45 -6.79
CA CYS A 48 2.95 -3.55 -5.41
C CYS A 48 1.43 -3.76 -5.33
N VAL A 49 0.64 -3.02 -6.13
CA VAL A 49 -0.82 -3.14 -6.18
C VAL A 49 -1.23 -4.53 -6.70
N ARG A 50 -0.60 -4.98 -7.80
CA ARG A 50 -0.93 -6.29 -8.40
C ARG A 50 -0.38 -7.49 -7.62
N ALA A 51 0.67 -7.30 -6.83
CA ALA A 51 1.24 -8.35 -6.00
C ALA A 51 0.44 -8.58 -4.70
N CYS A 52 -0.43 -7.64 -4.32
CA CYS A 52 -1.26 -7.80 -3.13
C CYS A 52 -2.40 -8.80 -3.41
N PRO A 53 -2.43 -9.97 -2.75
CA PRO A 53 -3.49 -10.95 -2.96
C PRO A 53 -4.85 -10.47 -2.42
N CYS A 54 -4.85 -9.50 -1.50
CA CYS A 54 -6.05 -8.94 -0.86
C CYS A 54 -6.44 -7.56 -1.40
N ASP A 55 -5.77 -7.08 -2.48
CA ASP A 55 -6.08 -5.79 -3.12
C ASP A 55 -6.13 -4.59 -2.15
N VAL A 56 -5.30 -4.61 -1.10
CA VAL A 56 -5.25 -3.56 -0.04
C VAL A 56 -4.77 -2.21 -0.57
N LEU A 57 -4.05 -2.21 -1.69
CA LEU A 57 -3.32 -1.08 -2.22
C LEU A 57 -4.03 -0.54 -3.47
N GLU A 58 -4.13 0.78 -3.58
CA GLU A 58 -4.66 1.46 -4.76
C GLU A 58 -3.69 2.56 -5.24
N MET A 59 -3.83 3.00 -6.49
CA MET A 59 -3.04 4.11 -7.04
C MET A 59 -3.83 5.42 -6.96
N VAL A 60 -3.30 6.39 -6.24
CA VAL A 60 -3.89 7.72 -6.07
C VAL A 60 -3.02 8.76 -6.82
N PRO A 61 -3.62 9.78 -7.46
CA PRO A 61 -2.85 10.87 -8.07
C PRO A 61 -2.05 11.65 -7.01
N TRP A 62 -0.76 11.91 -7.29
CA TRP A 62 0.16 12.61 -6.40
C TRP A 62 1.29 13.30 -7.17
N ASP A 63 1.37 14.64 -7.13
CA ASP A 63 2.35 15.41 -7.90
C ASP A 63 3.80 15.36 -7.37
N GLY A 64 4.06 14.73 -6.21
CA GLY A 64 5.42 14.62 -5.65
C GLY A 64 6.31 13.56 -6.31
N CYS A 65 5.80 12.84 -7.32
CA CYS A 65 6.53 11.78 -8.01
C CYS A 65 6.49 12.02 -9.53
N LYS A 66 7.52 11.57 -10.27
CA LYS A 66 7.65 11.75 -11.73
C LYS A 66 6.41 11.29 -12.52
N ASN A 67 5.73 10.25 -12.04
CA ASN A 67 4.57 9.64 -12.67
C ASN A 67 3.23 10.19 -12.17
N LYS A 68 3.25 11.23 -11.34
CA LYS A 68 2.07 11.89 -10.76
C LYS A 68 1.09 10.95 -10.04
N LYS A 69 1.57 9.81 -9.55
CA LYS A 69 0.78 8.75 -8.91
C LYS A 69 1.59 8.13 -7.78
N ILE A 70 0.92 7.78 -6.70
CA ILE A 70 1.49 7.10 -5.53
C ILE A 70 0.59 5.94 -5.12
N ALA A 71 1.19 4.89 -4.55
CA ALA A 71 0.42 3.82 -3.93
C ALA A 71 -0.16 4.32 -2.59
N SER A 72 -1.42 4.01 -2.31
CA SER A 72 -2.08 4.28 -1.04
C SER A 72 -2.66 2.97 -0.51
N ALA A 73 -2.74 2.82 0.82
CA ALA A 73 -3.32 1.66 1.48
C ALA A 73 -4.54 2.11 2.30
N PRO A 74 -5.72 2.30 1.69
CA PRO A 74 -6.94 2.69 2.40
C PRO A 74 -7.53 1.55 3.24
N ARG A 75 -7.29 0.29 2.86
CA ARG A 75 -7.92 -0.91 3.43
C ARG A 75 -6.93 -1.80 4.18
N THR A 76 -6.15 -1.22 5.08
CA THR A 76 -5.10 -1.96 5.81
C THR A 76 -5.63 -3.06 6.74
N GLU A 77 -6.92 -3.03 7.07
CA GLU A 77 -7.64 -4.04 7.85
C GLU A 77 -7.71 -5.42 7.19
N ASP A 78 -7.66 -5.46 5.85
CA ASP A 78 -7.70 -6.71 5.07
C ASP A 78 -6.29 -7.20 4.70
N CYS A 79 -5.26 -6.53 5.21
CA CYS A 79 -3.89 -6.97 5.01
C CYS A 79 -3.63 -8.27 5.79
N ILE A 80 -3.04 -9.25 5.10
CA ILE A 80 -2.60 -10.54 5.68
C ILE A 80 -1.10 -10.56 6.03
N GLY A 81 -0.41 -9.42 5.93
CA GLY A 81 0.99 -9.32 6.32
C GLY A 81 1.96 -10.08 5.42
N CYS A 82 1.54 -10.51 4.22
CA CYS A 82 2.33 -11.34 3.31
C CYS A 82 3.62 -10.68 2.76
N LYS A 83 3.78 -9.36 2.93
CA LYS A 83 4.92 -8.55 2.45
C LYS A 83 5.24 -8.65 0.95
N ARG A 84 4.39 -9.27 0.14
CA ARG A 84 4.57 -9.36 -1.32
C ARG A 84 4.69 -7.98 -1.98
N CYS A 85 4.03 -6.97 -1.42
CA CYS A 85 4.14 -5.60 -1.89
C CYS A 85 5.53 -4.98 -1.67
N GLU A 86 6.29 -5.43 -0.67
CA GLU A 86 7.70 -5.02 -0.44
C GLU A 86 8.60 -5.60 -1.54
N THR A 87 8.55 -6.92 -1.72
CA THR A 87 9.34 -7.64 -2.74
C THR A 87 9.02 -7.20 -4.16
N ALA A 88 7.76 -6.86 -4.41
CA ALA A 88 7.31 -6.39 -5.70
C ALA A 88 7.77 -4.94 -5.97
N CYS A 89 8.10 -4.16 -4.93
CA CYS A 89 8.53 -2.80 -5.13
C CYS A 89 9.94 -2.78 -5.76
N PRO A 90 10.16 -2.15 -6.93
CA PRO A 90 11.48 -2.11 -7.56
C PRO A 90 12.52 -1.34 -6.73
N THR A 91 12.06 -0.56 -5.76
CA THR A 91 12.86 0.21 -4.80
C THR A 91 12.86 -0.41 -3.40
N ASP A 92 12.30 -1.63 -3.25
CA ASP A 92 12.22 -2.63 -2.16
C ASP A 92 12.40 -2.13 -0.71
N PHE A 93 13.46 -1.37 -0.44
CA PHE A 93 13.78 -0.83 0.86
C PHE A 93 13.13 0.53 1.18
N LEU A 94 12.94 1.42 0.20
CA LEU A 94 12.63 2.84 0.49
C LEU A 94 11.14 3.20 0.41
N SER A 95 10.31 2.45 -0.32
CA SER A 95 9.02 3.00 -0.80
C SER A 95 7.77 2.42 -0.16
N ILE A 96 7.78 1.15 0.28
CA ILE A 96 6.63 0.53 0.94
C ILE A 96 7.12 -0.40 2.05
N ARG A 97 6.46 -0.34 3.21
CA ARG A 97 6.75 -1.19 4.36
C ARG A 97 5.48 -1.65 5.04
N VAL A 98 5.44 -2.93 5.37
CA VAL A 98 4.35 -3.54 6.13
C VAL A 98 4.83 -3.83 7.54
N TYR A 99 4.17 -3.20 8.50
CA TYR A 99 4.34 -3.44 9.93
C TYR A 99 3.21 -4.34 10.41
N LEU A 100 3.56 -5.52 10.92
CA LEU A 100 2.58 -6.42 11.49
C LEU A 100 2.09 -5.86 12.82
N GLY A 101 0.79 -5.60 12.90
CA GLY A 101 0.06 -5.26 14.12
C GLY A 101 -0.49 -6.50 14.82
N ALA A 102 -1.64 -6.35 15.47
CA ALA A 102 -2.38 -7.45 16.07
C ALA A 102 -3.07 -8.32 15.00
N GLU A 103 -2.99 -9.63 15.19
CA GLU A 103 -3.61 -10.60 14.30
C GLU A 103 -5.13 -10.64 14.49
N THR A 104 -5.86 -10.67 13.38
CA THR A 104 -7.31 -10.80 13.31
C THR A 104 -7.68 -11.99 12.44
N THR A 105 -8.94 -12.44 12.50
CA THR A 105 -9.43 -13.52 11.62
C THR A 105 -9.22 -13.22 10.13
N ARG A 106 -9.22 -11.93 9.75
CA ARG A 106 -8.94 -11.48 8.38
C ARG A 106 -7.46 -11.54 8.05
N SER A 107 -6.57 -11.10 8.95
CA SER A 107 -5.12 -11.15 8.69
C SER A 107 -4.58 -12.57 8.62
N LEU A 108 -5.19 -13.49 9.37
CA LEU A 108 -4.87 -14.93 9.32
C LEU A 108 -5.45 -15.64 8.08
N GLY A 109 -6.29 -14.97 7.29
CA GLY A 109 -6.95 -15.58 6.13
C GLY A 109 -7.91 -16.71 6.49
N LEU A 110 -8.52 -16.66 7.68
CA LEU A 110 -9.49 -17.65 8.16
C LEU A 110 -10.95 -17.23 7.93
N ALA A 111 -11.15 -16.07 7.28
CA ALA A 111 -12.47 -15.46 7.07
C ALA A 111 -13.07 -15.76 5.69
N TYR A 112 -12.47 -16.65 4.89
CA TYR A 112 -12.91 -17.04 3.55
C TYR A 112 -13.00 -18.56 3.40
#